data_AF-W4LPL8-F1
#
_entry.id   AF-W4LPL8-F1
#
_cell.length_a   1.000
_cell.length_b   1.000
_cell.length_c   1.000
_cell.angle_alpha   90.00
_cell.angle_beta   90.00
_cell.angle_gamma   90.00
#
_symmetry.space_group_name_H-M   'P 1'
#
loop_
_entity.id
_entity.type
_entity.pdbx_description
1 polymer ?
#
loop_
_entity_poly.entity_id
_entity_poly.type
_entity_poly.pdbx_seq_one_letter_code
_entity_poly.pdbx_strand_id
1 'polypeptide(L)'
;MLLMPFRHAWRNVIFQGAVESFGRDAVRWSHGLNYLIILAVVLFITWPKEAFLALRDLPFTYNALGGASLVLLSYVSFSQGSRKSVGEERISLRDWLMLAPVSADTFTRGYLAFGLLECVFYWGLILPLLVMAAGVSGESLSHAAAGAVIILVCTGSYRVLATALLFCLERDEFILYLVVRLLYVFWILVSGFSVPLCNPVLAFVDASLWHHRHPLPVWPLPGVDVEIPGWILTIGVHLLLAGLFFIIATIRVRWIRRRAEQLGLAMQEENHGGLSPS
;
A
#
# COMPACT_ATOMS: atom_id res chain seq x y z
N MET A 1 16.11 -7.92 -13.16
CA MET A 1 15.30 -6.82 -13.74
C MET A 1 14.64 -5.89 -12.70
N LEU A 2 14.41 -6.32 -11.45
CA LEU A 2 13.85 -5.50 -10.34
C LEU A 2 14.67 -4.25 -9.92
N LEU A 3 15.93 -4.14 -10.33
CA LEU A 3 16.83 -3.02 -9.96
C LEU A 3 16.68 -1.76 -10.84
N MET A 4 16.08 -1.87 -12.03
CA MET A 4 15.90 -0.72 -12.94
C MET A 4 14.95 0.38 -12.42
N PRO A 5 13.79 0.08 -11.81
CA PRO A 5 12.91 1.12 -11.26
C PRO A 5 13.55 1.83 -10.06
N PHE A 6 14.26 1.10 -9.20
CA PHE A 6 14.97 1.68 -8.05
C PHE A 6 16.10 2.62 -8.46
N ARG A 7 16.83 2.31 -9.54
CA ARG A 7 17.87 3.22 -10.07
C ARG A 7 17.31 4.56 -10.55
N HIS A 8 16.12 4.56 -11.14
CA HIS A 8 15.46 5.79 -11.59
C HIS A 8 14.83 6.54 -10.39
N ALA A 9 14.31 5.83 -9.40
CA ALA A 9 13.83 6.43 -8.15
C ALA A 9 14.97 7.09 -7.37
N TRP A 10 16.17 6.49 -7.32
CA TRP A 10 17.32 7.05 -6.59
C TRP A 10 17.87 8.34 -7.21
N ARG A 11 17.54 8.63 -8.48
CA ARG A 11 17.86 9.91 -9.15
C ARG A 11 16.76 10.96 -8.98
N ASN A 12 15.64 10.59 -8.37
CA ASN A 12 14.51 11.48 -8.17
C ASN A 12 14.75 12.32 -6.91
N VAL A 13 14.86 13.65 -7.10
CA VAL A 13 15.13 14.60 -6.02
C VAL A 13 14.09 14.52 -4.90
N ILE A 14 12.82 14.23 -5.23
CA ILE A 14 11.75 14.06 -4.25
C ILE A 14 11.99 12.84 -3.38
N PHE A 15 12.40 11.74 -4.00
CA PHE A 15 12.70 10.52 -3.29
C PHE A 15 13.94 10.67 -2.41
N GLN A 16 15.01 11.32 -2.90
CA GLN A 16 16.23 11.57 -2.13
C GLN A 16 15.94 12.41 -0.87
N GLY A 17 15.26 13.55 -1.01
CA GLY A 17 14.92 14.39 0.14
C GLY A 17 14.01 13.67 1.13
N ALA A 18 13.07 12.85 0.63
CA ALA A 18 12.21 12.06 1.48
C ALA A 18 12.99 10.95 2.24
N VAL A 19 13.95 10.28 1.60
CA VAL A 19 14.84 9.30 2.24
C VAL A 19 15.70 9.93 3.34
N GLU A 20 16.23 11.13 3.11
CA GLU A 20 16.98 11.86 4.15
C GLU A 20 16.11 12.19 5.37
N SER A 21 14.82 12.51 5.14
CA SER A 21 13.84 12.73 6.21
C SER A 21 13.42 11.43 6.92
N PHE A 22 13.41 10.30 6.19
CA PHE A 22 12.92 9.01 6.66
C PHE A 22 13.66 8.53 7.90
N GLY A 23 14.99 8.63 7.91
CA GLY A 23 15.82 8.17 9.03
C GLY A 23 15.70 9.02 10.29
N ARG A 24 15.18 10.25 10.18
CA ARG A 24 15.15 11.24 11.28
C ARG A 24 13.80 11.34 11.98
N ASP A 25 12.76 10.69 11.45
CA ASP A 25 11.40 10.80 11.97
C ASP A 25 11.15 9.83 13.14
N ALA A 26 11.24 10.34 14.37
CA ALA A 26 11.00 9.57 15.58
C ALA A 26 9.58 9.00 15.70
N VAL A 27 8.58 9.66 15.10
CA VAL A 27 7.18 9.20 15.14
C VAL A 27 7.02 7.91 14.35
N ARG A 28 7.71 7.78 13.21
CA ARG A 28 7.72 6.54 12.41
C ARG A 28 8.37 5.38 13.13
N TRP A 29 9.50 5.61 13.81
CA TRP A 29 10.14 4.58 14.63
C TRP A 29 9.22 4.10 15.75
N SER A 30 8.52 5.02 16.43
CA SER A 30 7.52 4.67 17.44
C SER A 30 6.37 3.83 16.85
N HIS A 31 5.86 4.17 15.67
CA HIS A 31 4.86 3.35 14.97
C HIS A 31 5.40 1.96 14.60
N GLY A 32 6.63 1.86 14.10
CA GLY A 32 7.30 0.59 13.80
C GLY A 32 7.47 -0.31 15.03
N LEU A 33 7.84 0.27 16.18
CA LEU A 33 7.95 -0.44 17.44
C LEU A 33 6.60 -0.95 17.94
N ASN A 34 5.58 -0.08 17.96
CA ASN A 34 4.22 -0.49 18.35
C ASN A 34 3.68 -1.60 17.44
N TYR A 35 3.98 -1.50 16.14
CA TYR A 35 3.61 -2.51 15.17
C TYR A 35 4.24 -3.88 15.49
N LEU A 36 5.55 -3.91 15.76
CA LEU A 36 6.26 -5.11 16.18
C LEU A 36 5.73 -5.68 17.50
N ILE A 37 5.43 -4.82 18.48
CA ILE A 37 4.87 -5.24 19.78
C ILE A 37 3.54 -5.96 19.58
N ILE A 38 2.62 -5.40 18.79
CA ILE A 38 1.32 -6.02 18.53
C ILE A 38 1.50 -7.39 17.87
N LEU A 39 2.37 -7.49 16.86
CA LEU A 39 2.65 -8.77 16.20
C LEU A 39 3.31 -9.79 17.12
N ALA A 40 4.22 -9.34 17.99
CA ALA A 40 4.83 -10.21 18.99
C ALA A 40 3.79 -10.72 20.00
N VAL A 41 2.82 -9.88 20.40
CA VAL A 41 1.69 -10.29 21.24
C VAL A 41 0.82 -11.33 20.52
N VAL A 42 0.49 -11.12 19.24
CA VAL A 42 -0.24 -12.11 18.45
C VAL A 42 0.53 -13.43 18.42
N LEU A 43 1.81 -13.40 18.06
CA LEU A 43 2.68 -14.57 18.00
C LEU A 43 2.73 -15.31 19.35
N PHE A 44 2.84 -14.57 20.46
CA PHE A 44 2.87 -15.12 21.81
C PHE A 44 1.54 -15.78 22.20
N ILE A 45 0.40 -15.14 21.90
CA ILE A 45 -0.93 -15.68 22.19
C ILE A 45 -1.20 -16.95 21.37
N THR A 46 -0.77 -16.96 20.11
CA THR A 46 -0.99 -18.07 19.18
C THR A 46 0.12 -19.12 19.21
N TRP A 47 1.16 -18.93 20.02
CA TRP A 47 2.27 -19.86 20.11
C TRP A 47 1.75 -21.24 20.55
N PRO A 48 2.17 -22.34 19.88
CA PRO A 48 1.69 -23.66 20.24
C PRO A 48 2.05 -23.97 21.70
N LYS A 49 1.02 -24.15 22.53
CA LYS A 49 1.15 -24.73 23.87
C LYS A 49 0.97 -26.24 23.71
N GLU A 50 1.84 -27.04 24.31
CA GLU A 50 1.87 -28.50 24.15
C GLU A 50 0.51 -29.20 24.41
N ALA A 51 -0.43 -28.56 25.10
CA ALA A 51 -1.79 -29.08 25.33
C ALA A 51 -2.82 -28.79 24.21
N PHE A 52 -2.52 -27.93 23.24
CA PHE A 52 -3.43 -27.54 22.13
C PHE A 52 -3.12 -28.26 20.79
N LEU A 53 -2.23 -29.25 20.81
CA LEU A 53 -1.77 -30.06 19.66
C LEU A 53 -2.87 -30.86 18.93
N ALA A 54 -4.15 -30.65 19.24
CA ALA A 54 -5.30 -31.30 18.64
C ALA A 54 -6.09 -30.44 17.64
N LEU A 55 -5.68 -29.20 17.35
CA LEU A 55 -6.16 -28.47 16.15
C LEU A 55 -5.29 -28.89 14.95
N ARG A 56 -5.46 -30.14 14.52
CA ARG A 56 -4.50 -30.89 13.70
C ARG A 56 -4.48 -30.53 12.20
N ASP A 57 -5.37 -29.62 11.75
CA ASP A 57 -5.69 -29.50 10.32
C ASP A 57 -5.39 -28.13 9.69
N LEU A 58 -4.91 -27.13 10.45
CA LEU A 58 -4.67 -25.76 9.96
C LEU A 58 -3.40 -25.15 10.58
N PRO A 59 -2.55 -24.45 9.79
CA PRO A 59 -1.37 -23.74 10.30
C PRO A 59 -1.81 -22.47 11.03
N PHE A 60 -2.34 -22.64 12.25
CA PHE A 60 -3.07 -21.60 13.00
C PHE A 60 -2.20 -20.38 13.32
N THR A 61 -1.01 -20.59 13.88
CA THR A 61 -0.09 -19.50 14.24
C THR A 61 0.32 -18.69 13.01
N TYR A 62 0.60 -19.37 11.91
CA TYR A 62 0.95 -18.74 10.63
C TYR A 62 -0.19 -17.89 10.07
N ASN A 63 -1.41 -18.44 10.03
CA ASN A 63 -2.60 -17.71 9.55
C ASN A 63 -2.99 -16.54 10.45
N ALA A 64 -2.92 -16.72 11.77
CA ALA A 64 -3.22 -15.65 12.71
C ALA A 64 -2.24 -14.49 12.59
N LEU A 65 -0.93 -14.78 12.52
CA LEU A 65 0.08 -13.75 12.32
C LEU A 65 -0.07 -13.07 10.96
N GLY A 66 -0.20 -13.84 9.87
CA GLY A 66 -0.36 -13.29 8.52
C GLY A 66 -1.62 -12.44 8.35
N GLY A 67 -2.75 -12.91 8.87
CA GLY A 67 -4.00 -12.14 8.90
C GLY A 67 -3.86 -10.85 9.71
N ALA A 68 -3.28 -10.91 10.91
CA ALA A 68 -3.02 -9.72 11.72
C ALA A 68 -2.08 -8.73 11.00
N SER A 69 -1.02 -9.22 10.36
CA SER A 69 -0.10 -8.42 9.56
C SER A 69 -0.82 -7.73 8.42
N LEU A 70 -1.70 -8.41 7.69
CA LEU A 70 -2.53 -7.81 6.63
C LEU A 70 -3.43 -6.71 7.14
N VAL A 71 -4.18 -6.96 8.22
CA VAL A 71 -5.08 -5.98 8.83
C VAL A 71 -4.31 -4.72 9.21
N LEU A 72 -3.22 -4.88 9.97
CA LEU A 72 -2.44 -3.77 10.48
C LEU A 72 -1.68 -3.03 9.37
N LEU A 73 -1.00 -3.72 8.46
CA LEU A 73 -0.29 -3.06 7.35
C LEU A 73 -1.26 -2.39 6.38
N SER A 74 -2.45 -2.93 6.19
CA SER A 74 -3.46 -2.28 5.35
C SER A 74 -3.90 -0.97 6.00
N TYR A 75 -4.17 -0.98 7.31
CA TYR A 75 -4.45 0.24 8.06
C TYR A 75 -3.32 1.26 7.95
N VAL A 76 -2.08 0.83 8.20
CA VAL A 76 -0.88 1.70 8.08
C VAL A 76 -0.75 2.24 6.66
N SER A 77 -0.97 1.40 5.64
CA SER A 77 -0.83 1.78 4.23
C SER A 77 -1.88 2.79 3.78
N PHE A 78 -3.14 2.59 4.19
CA PHE A 78 -4.21 3.56 3.99
C PHE A 78 -3.92 4.86 4.73
N SER A 79 -3.64 4.79 6.04
CA SER A 79 -3.48 5.96 6.88
C SER A 79 -2.26 6.80 6.52
N GLN A 80 -1.13 6.19 6.16
CA GLN A 80 0.07 6.94 5.79
C GLN A 80 0.04 7.35 4.32
N GLY A 81 -0.57 6.55 3.43
CA GLY A 81 -0.75 6.93 2.03
C GLY A 81 -1.68 8.13 1.84
N SER A 82 -2.64 8.32 2.75
CA SER A 82 -3.56 9.46 2.75
C SER A 82 -3.04 10.70 3.49
N ARG A 83 -1.78 10.70 3.94
CA ARG A 83 -1.16 11.84 4.62
C ARG A 83 -0.14 12.51 3.73
N LYS A 84 0.03 13.83 3.90
CA LYS A 84 1.12 14.58 3.26
C LYS A 84 2.44 14.16 3.90
N SER A 85 3.28 13.51 3.10
CA SER A 85 4.59 13.00 3.53
C SER A 85 5.75 13.90 3.11
N VAL A 86 5.48 14.88 2.23
CA VAL A 86 6.46 15.81 1.67
C VAL A 86 5.91 17.22 1.77
N GLY A 87 6.69 18.12 2.37
CA GLY A 87 6.30 19.52 2.62
C GLY A 87 5.59 19.72 3.96
N GLU A 88 5.46 20.98 4.39
CA GLU A 88 4.67 21.33 5.56
C GLU A 88 3.18 21.04 5.32
N GLU A 89 2.45 20.61 6.35
CA GLU A 89 1.01 20.26 6.26
C GLU A 89 0.17 21.36 5.58
N ARG A 90 0.60 22.62 5.74
CA ARG A 90 -0.08 23.83 5.26
C ARG A 90 0.11 24.12 3.78
N ILE A 91 1.13 23.55 3.13
CA ILE A 91 1.39 23.79 1.71
C ILE A 91 0.49 22.86 0.91
N SER A 92 -0.31 23.42 -0.01
CA SER A 92 -1.12 22.59 -0.90
C SER A 92 -0.25 21.97 -2.01
N LEU A 93 -0.68 20.83 -2.56
CA LEU A 93 -0.02 20.19 -3.69
C LEU A 93 0.14 21.16 -4.86
N ARG A 94 -0.86 22.04 -5.07
CA ARG A 94 -0.79 23.08 -6.10
C ARG A 94 0.36 24.04 -5.85
N ASP A 95 0.49 24.56 -4.64
CA ASP A 95 1.52 25.54 -4.29
C ASP A 95 2.90 24.90 -4.39
N TRP A 96 3.02 23.66 -3.91
CA TRP A 96 4.24 22.89 -4.01
C TRP A 96 4.67 22.67 -5.48
N LEU A 97 3.74 22.26 -6.36
CA LEU A 97 4.02 22.04 -7.79
C LEU A 97 4.35 23.34 -8.54
N MET A 98 3.90 24.50 -8.07
CA MET A 98 4.24 25.80 -8.66
C MET A 98 5.61 26.29 -8.23
N LEU A 99 6.00 26.00 -6.99
CA LEU A 99 7.27 26.45 -6.41
C LEU A 99 8.43 25.52 -6.76
N ALA A 100 8.16 24.23 -6.98
CA ALA A 100 9.21 23.24 -7.22
C ALA A 100 9.54 23.10 -8.72
N PRO A 101 10.84 23.12 -9.10
CA PRO A 101 11.27 22.96 -10.49
C PRO A 101 11.27 21.47 -10.92
N VAL A 102 10.20 20.73 -10.62
CA VAL A 102 10.07 19.30 -10.95
C VAL A 102 8.86 19.01 -11.81
N SER A 103 8.99 18.00 -12.67
CA SER A 103 7.86 17.56 -13.48
C SER A 103 6.79 16.86 -12.64
N ALA A 104 5.52 16.96 -13.04
CA ALA A 104 4.40 16.25 -12.43
C ALA A 104 4.64 14.72 -12.34
N ASP A 105 5.28 14.15 -13.36
CA ASP A 105 5.62 12.73 -13.41
C ASP A 105 6.72 12.39 -12.41
N THR A 106 7.76 13.23 -12.36
CA THR A 106 8.86 13.10 -11.38
C THR A 106 8.30 13.17 -9.97
N PHE A 107 7.42 14.14 -9.68
CA PHE A 107 6.77 14.27 -8.39
C PHE A 107 5.97 13.02 -8.02
N THR A 108 5.03 12.61 -8.87
CA THR A 108 4.15 11.46 -8.60
C THR A 108 4.95 10.19 -8.36
N ARG A 109 5.95 9.92 -9.21
CA ARG A 109 6.83 8.73 -9.08
C ARG A 109 7.68 8.79 -7.82
N GLY A 110 8.23 9.96 -7.48
CA GLY A 110 9.06 10.13 -6.29
C GLY A 110 8.25 9.94 -5.00
N TYR A 111 7.07 10.55 -4.95
CA TYR A 111 6.15 10.43 -3.82
C TYR A 111 5.67 8.99 -3.62
N LEU A 112 5.27 8.30 -4.69
CA LEU A 112 4.84 6.90 -4.61
C LEU A 112 6.00 5.96 -4.29
N ALA A 113 7.19 6.19 -4.87
CA ALA A 113 8.38 5.41 -4.51
C ALA A 113 8.71 5.56 -3.02
N PHE A 114 8.54 6.75 -2.46
CA PHE A 114 8.71 6.98 -1.04
C PHE A 114 7.66 6.22 -0.21
N GLY A 115 6.37 6.35 -0.54
CA GLY A 115 5.32 5.59 0.14
C GLY A 115 5.52 4.07 0.08
N LEU A 116 6.05 3.57 -1.04
CA LEU A 116 6.42 2.16 -1.19
C LEU A 116 7.66 1.79 -0.37
N LEU A 117 8.65 2.67 -0.21
CA LEU A 117 9.77 2.46 0.70
C LEU A 117 9.29 2.28 2.14
N GLU A 118 8.35 3.11 2.59
CA GLU A 118 7.76 2.94 3.93
C GLU A 118 7.03 1.60 4.05
N CYS A 119 6.26 1.23 3.02
CA CYS A 119 5.58 -0.07 2.97
C CYS A 119 6.57 -1.23 3.06
N VAL A 120 7.67 -1.19 2.30
CA VAL A 120 8.74 -2.19 2.33
C VAL A 120 9.44 -2.23 3.69
N PHE A 121 9.62 -1.08 4.35
CA PHE A 121 10.18 -1.03 5.69
C PHE A 121 9.31 -1.81 6.69
N TYR A 122 8.02 -1.48 6.81
CA TYR A 122 7.13 -2.21 7.73
C TYR A 122 6.95 -3.67 7.33
N TRP A 123 6.93 -3.98 6.04
CA TRP A 123 6.91 -5.35 5.54
C TRP A 123 8.17 -6.14 5.95
N GLY A 124 9.34 -5.53 5.82
CA GLY A 124 10.62 -6.12 6.20
C GLY A 124 10.69 -6.46 7.70
N LEU A 125 10.05 -5.65 8.56
CA LEU A 125 9.94 -5.92 10.00
C LEU A 125 9.15 -7.19 10.32
N ILE A 126 8.22 -7.60 9.46
CA ILE A 126 7.36 -8.78 9.67
C ILE A 126 8.05 -10.07 9.26
N LEU A 127 8.94 -10.02 8.27
CA LEU A 127 9.52 -11.22 7.66
C LEU A 127 10.08 -12.22 8.68
N PRO A 128 10.89 -11.80 9.69
CA PRO A 128 11.40 -12.75 10.68
C PRO A 128 10.27 -13.43 11.46
N LEU A 129 9.24 -12.67 11.85
CA LEU A 129 8.09 -13.19 12.59
C LEU A 129 7.27 -14.16 11.73
N LEU A 130 7.08 -13.84 10.45
CA LEU A 130 6.35 -14.68 9.51
C LEU A 130 7.06 -16.01 9.25
N VAL A 131 8.40 -15.99 9.12
CA VAL A 131 9.22 -17.20 8.99
C VAL A 131 9.17 -18.03 10.26
N MET A 132 9.25 -17.40 11.44
CA MET A 132 9.08 -18.11 12.72
C MET A 132 7.70 -18.75 12.84
N ALA A 133 6.63 -18.02 12.51
CA ALA A 133 5.26 -18.52 12.57
C ALA A 133 5.03 -19.69 11.61
N ALA A 134 5.63 -19.65 10.41
CA ALA A 134 5.62 -20.77 9.48
C ALA A 134 6.33 -21.99 10.08
N GLY A 135 7.55 -21.80 10.60
CA GLY A 135 8.34 -22.88 11.21
C GLY A 135 7.62 -23.59 12.37
N VAL A 136 6.99 -22.85 13.28
CA VAL A 136 6.23 -23.46 14.39
C VAL A 136 4.90 -24.09 13.96
N SER A 137 4.36 -23.68 12.81
CA SER A 137 3.16 -24.27 12.23
C SER A 137 3.46 -25.48 11.33
N GLY A 138 4.73 -25.85 11.17
CA GLY A 138 5.16 -26.94 10.27
C GLY A 138 5.11 -26.57 8.78
N GLU A 139 5.02 -25.28 8.45
CA GLU A 139 4.92 -24.79 7.08
C GLU A 139 6.30 -24.59 6.43
N SER A 140 6.37 -24.80 5.12
CA SER A 140 7.60 -24.62 4.36
C SER A 140 7.97 -23.14 4.15
N LEU A 141 9.24 -22.87 3.84
CA LEU A 141 9.70 -21.52 3.50
C LEU A 141 9.00 -20.96 2.23
N SER A 142 8.57 -21.83 1.32
CA SER A 142 7.80 -21.41 0.13
C SER A 142 6.44 -20.82 0.50
N HIS A 143 5.75 -21.36 1.51
CA HIS A 143 4.52 -20.77 2.03
C HIS A 143 4.78 -19.41 2.66
N ALA A 144 5.80 -19.32 3.53
CA ALA A 144 6.21 -18.05 4.13
C ALA A 144 6.49 -16.98 3.06
N ALA A 145 7.17 -17.35 1.97
CA ALA A 145 7.44 -16.47 0.83
C ALA A 145 6.16 -16.04 0.09
N ALA A 146 5.24 -16.98 -0.18
CA ALA A 146 3.96 -16.68 -0.82
C ALA A 146 3.13 -15.70 0.02
N GLY A 147 2.98 -15.97 1.31
CA GLY A 147 2.30 -15.07 2.24
C GLY A 147 2.96 -13.68 2.32
N ALA A 148 4.30 -13.62 2.33
CA ALA A 148 5.03 -12.36 2.31
C ALA A 148 4.75 -11.55 1.03
N VAL A 149 4.66 -12.20 -0.14
CA VAL A 149 4.33 -11.55 -1.41
C VAL A 149 2.89 -11.04 -1.40
N ILE A 150 1.92 -11.85 -0.94
CA ILE A 150 0.51 -11.43 -0.83
C ILE A 150 0.40 -10.18 0.05
N ILE A 151 1.03 -10.20 1.23
CA ILE A 151 1.07 -9.05 2.14
C ILE A 151 1.60 -7.82 1.42
N LEU A 152 2.81 -7.91 0.84
CA LEU A 152 3.47 -6.78 0.19
C LEU A 152 2.62 -6.18 -0.93
N VAL A 153 2.09 -7.02 -1.82
CA VAL A 153 1.32 -6.57 -2.99
C VAL A 153 0.01 -5.93 -2.55
N CYS A 154 -0.74 -6.58 -1.66
CA CYS A 154 -2.05 -6.07 -1.24
C CYS A 154 -1.88 -4.75 -0.49
N THR A 155 -0.97 -4.68 0.49
CA THR A 155 -0.77 -3.47 1.29
C THR A 155 -0.13 -2.35 0.46
N GLY A 156 0.78 -2.70 -0.45
CA GLY A 156 1.36 -1.76 -1.41
C GLY A 156 0.32 -1.15 -2.35
N SER A 157 -0.66 -1.94 -2.81
CA SER A 157 -1.75 -1.41 -3.63
C SER A 157 -2.63 -0.42 -2.86
N TYR A 158 -2.91 -0.67 -1.57
CA TYR A 158 -3.66 0.23 -0.71
C TYR A 158 -2.90 1.54 -0.46
N ARG A 159 -1.57 1.46 -0.36
CA ARG A 159 -0.71 2.65 -0.30
C ARG A 159 -0.88 3.52 -1.55
N VAL A 160 -0.80 2.94 -2.74
CA VAL A 160 -0.97 3.66 -4.01
C VAL A 160 -2.37 4.27 -4.13
N LEU A 161 -3.40 3.49 -3.79
CA LEU A 161 -4.79 3.95 -3.74
C LEU A 161 -4.96 5.16 -2.80
N ALA A 162 -4.47 5.07 -1.57
CA ALA A 162 -4.58 6.14 -0.60
C ALA A 162 -3.84 7.42 -1.03
N THR A 163 -2.67 7.29 -1.64
CA THR A 163 -1.95 8.43 -2.24
C THR A 163 -2.73 9.05 -3.40
N ALA A 164 -3.35 8.24 -4.25
CA ALA A 164 -4.19 8.76 -5.34
C ALA A 164 -5.39 9.54 -4.79
N LEU A 165 -6.04 9.03 -3.73
CA LEU A 165 -7.14 9.72 -3.05
C LEU A 165 -6.68 11.03 -2.42
N LEU A 166 -5.49 11.06 -1.78
CA LEU A 166 -4.90 12.29 -1.26
C LEU A 166 -4.77 13.35 -2.37
N PHE A 167 -4.25 13.01 -3.55
CA PHE A 167 -4.14 13.98 -4.65
C PHE A 167 -5.49 14.42 -5.22
N CYS A 168 -6.51 13.59 -5.12
CA CYS A 168 -7.85 13.91 -5.61
C CYS A 168 -8.61 14.80 -4.62
N LEU A 169 -8.49 14.51 -3.32
CA LEU A 169 -9.33 15.04 -2.24
C LEU A 169 -8.55 15.89 -1.23
N GLU A 170 -7.35 16.36 -1.58
CA GLU A 170 -6.45 17.09 -0.68
C GLU A 170 -7.13 18.27 0.05
N ARG A 171 -8.10 18.93 -0.60
CA ARG A 171 -8.81 20.09 -0.06
C ARG A 171 -9.87 19.74 0.99
N ASP A 172 -10.34 18.49 0.98
CA ASP A 172 -11.46 18.02 1.79
C ASP A 172 -10.97 16.93 2.75
N GLU A 173 -10.14 17.32 3.72
CA GLU A 173 -9.48 16.40 4.66
C GLU A 173 -10.47 15.46 5.37
N PHE A 174 -11.65 15.97 5.73
CA PHE A 174 -12.71 15.17 6.34
C PHE A 174 -13.25 14.08 5.39
N ILE A 175 -13.47 14.43 4.13
CA ILE A 175 -13.95 13.47 3.12
C ILE A 175 -12.87 12.43 2.83
N LEU A 176 -11.61 12.86 2.67
CA LEU A 176 -10.48 11.95 2.51
C LEU A 176 -10.39 10.96 3.68
N TYR A 177 -10.47 11.46 4.91
CA TYR A 177 -10.47 10.64 6.12
C TYR A 177 -11.60 9.61 6.12
N LEU A 178 -12.83 10.04 5.81
CA LEU A 178 -14.00 9.18 5.80
C LEU A 178 -13.87 8.09 4.72
N VAL A 179 -13.52 8.47 3.49
CA VAL A 179 -13.37 7.56 2.36
C VAL A 179 -12.29 6.52 2.63
N VAL A 180 -11.13 6.93 3.15
CA VAL A 180 -10.01 6.03 3.45
C VAL A 180 -10.40 5.00 4.52
N ARG A 181 -11.14 5.42 5.56
CA ARG A 181 -11.63 4.49 6.59
C ARG A 181 -12.68 3.53 6.07
N LEU A 182 -13.64 4.01 5.26
CA LEU A 182 -14.66 3.17 4.64
C LEU A 182 -14.02 2.14 3.71
N LEU A 183 -13.02 2.54 2.91
CA LEU A 183 -12.27 1.63 2.05
C LEU A 183 -11.51 0.58 2.86
N TYR A 184 -10.83 0.97 3.93
CA TYR A 184 -10.15 0.00 4.81
C TYR A 184 -11.13 -1.04 5.37
N VAL A 185 -12.26 -0.59 5.92
CA VAL A 185 -13.31 -1.49 6.44
C VAL A 185 -13.86 -2.38 5.32
N PHE A 186 -14.12 -1.81 4.15
CA PHE A 186 -14.62 -2.56 3.00
C PHE A 186 -13.64 -3.65 2.57
N TRP A 187 -12.37 -3.31 2.34
CA TRP A 187 -11.37 -4.24 1.80
C TRP A 187 -10.94 -5.32 2.78
N ILE A 188 -10.95 -5.05 4.10
CA ILE A 188 -10.59 -6.04 5.10
C ILE A 188 -11.77 -6.91 5.52
N LEU A 189 -12.95 -6.32 5.74
CA LEU A 189 -14.11 -7.03 6.31
C LEU A 189 -15.17 -7.35 5.26
N VAL A 190 -15.67 -6.34 4.55
CA VAL A 190 -16.85 -6.51 3.68
C VAL A 190 -16.54 -7.34 2.44
N SER A 191 -15.35 -7.16 1.86
CA SER A 191 -14.89 -7.84 0.64
C SER A 191 -14.88 -9.36 0.81
N GLY A 192 -14.68 -9.87 2.03
CA GLY A 192 -14.70 -11.31 2.29
C GLY A 192 -16.06 -11.96 2.01
N PHE A 193 -17.14 -11.18 2.07
CA PHE A 193 -18.50 -11.63 1.78
C PHE A 193 -18.96 -11.25 0.38
N SER A 194 -18.65 -10.03 -0.07
CA SER A 194 -19.19 -9.48 -1.32
C SER A 194 -18.34 -9.81 -2.54
N VAL A 195 -17.01 -9.83 -2.40
CA VAL A 195 -16.06 -10.08 -3.49
C VAL A 195 -14.85 -10.87 -2.94
N PRO A 196 -15.00 -12.17 -2.63
CA PRO A 196 -13.98 -12.93 -1.90
C PRO A 196 -12.59 -12.92 -2.57
N LEU A 197 -12.55 -12.89 -3.91
CA LEU A 197 -11.33 -12.80 -4.73
C LEU A 197 -10.53 -11.51 -4.50
N CYS A 198 -11.17 -10.49 -3.95
CA CYS A 198 -10.58 -9.20 -3.61
C CYS A 198 -10.13 -9.12 -2.15
N ASN A 199 -10.43 -10.11 -1.31
CA ASN A 199 -10.08 -10.06 0.11
C ASN A 199 -8.66 -10.60 0.34
N PRO A 200 -7.72 -9.78 0.85
CA PRO A 200 -6.33 -10.20 1.02
C PRO A 200 -6.17 -11.25 2.15
N VAL A 201 -7.03 -11.23 3.17
CA VAL A 201 -7.00 -12.19 4.27
C VAL A 201 -7.45 -13.57 3.78
N LEU A 202 -8.51 -13.63 2.98
CA LEU A 202 -8.94 -14.88 2.34
C LEU A 202 -7.89 -15.40 1.37
N ALA A 203 -7.24 -14.54 0.58
CA ALA A 203 -6.13 -14.94 -0.28
C ALA A 203 -4.94 -15.51 0.50
N PHE A 204 -4.63 -14.93 1.67
CA PHE A 204 -3.59 -15.47 2.54
C PHE A 204 -3.96 -16.86 3.08
N VAL A 205 -5.19 -17.01 3.55
CA VAL A 205 -5.69 -18.31 4.05
C VAL A 205 -5.71 -19.35 2.93
N ASP A 206 -6.17 -18.98 1.72
CA ASP A 206 -6.15 -19.84 0.53
C ASP A 206 -4.71 -20.28 0.19
N ALA A 207 -3.76 -19.35 0.18
CA ALA A 207 -2.34 -19.67 -0.05
C ALA A 207 -1.77 -20.60 1.03
N SER A 208 -2.18 -20.46 2.29
CA SER A 208 -1.75 -21.34 3.40
C SER A 208 -2.33 -22.75 3.32
N LEU A 209 -3.43 -22.92 2.59
CA LEU A 209 -4.16 -24.19 2.48
C LEU A 209 -3.94 -24.89 1.15
N TRP A 210 -3.25 -24.25 0.21
CA TRP A 210 -3.08 -24.69 -1.16
C TRP A 210 -2.48 -26.11 -1.29
N HIS A 211 -1.63 -26.54 -0.37
CA HIS A 211 -1.08 -27.90 -0.36
C HIS A 211 -1.88 -28.89 0.48
N HIS A 212 -2.79 -28.41 1.33
CA HIS A 212 -3.59 -29.23 2.25
C HIS A 212 -5.00 -29.53 1.73
N ARG A 213 -5.48 -28.79 0.73
CA ARG A 213 -6.78 -29.00 0.08
C ARG A 213 -6.60 -29.29 -1.41
N HIS A 214 -7.43 -30.19 -1.96
CA HIS A 214 -7.72 -30.13 -3.40
C HIS A 214 -8.19 -28.70 -3.75
N PRO A 215 -7.74 -28.11 -4.86
CA PRO A 215 -7.97 -26.71 -5.18
C PRO A 215 -9.48 -26.37 -5.08
N LEU A 216 -9.80 -25.26 -4.40
CA LEU A 216 -11.15 -24.69 -4.31
C LEU A 216 -11.77 -24.55 -5.71
N PRO A 217 -13.11 -24.61 -5.85
CA PRO A 217 -13.77 -24.70 -7.15
C PRO A 217 -13.37 -23.53 -8.05
N VAL A 218 -12.80 -23.96 -9.16
CA VAL A 218 -12.18 -23.23 -10.25
C VAL A 218 -13.18 -22.28 -10.89
N TRP A 219 -12.74 -21.10 -11.30
CA TRP A 219 -13.49 -20.33 -12.30
C TRP A 219 -13.10 -20.88 -13.68
N PRO A 220 -13.94 -21.68 -14.36
CA PRO A 220 -13.59 -22.17 -15.68
C PRO A 220 -13.56 -20.97 -16.64
N LEU A 221 -12.37 -20.56 -17.06
CA LEU A 221 -12.24 -19.76 -18.27
C LEU A 221 -12.53 -20.70 -19.44
N PRO A 222 -13.52 -20.40 -20.31
CA PRO A 222 -13.84 -21.29 -21.41
C PRO A 222 -12.62 -21.47 -22.31
N GLY A 223 -12.14 -22.71 -22.45
CA GLY A 223 -11.03 -23.08 -23.34
C GLY A 223 -9.62 -23.01 -22.75
N VAL A 224 -9.46 -22.87 -21.42
CA VAL A 224 -8.15 -22.87 -20.77
C VAL A 224 -8.13 -23.91 -19.63
N ASP A 225 -7.48 -25.05 -19.86
CA ASP A 225 -7.26 -26.12 -18.87
C ASP A 225 -6.12 -25.77 -17.87
N VAL A 226 -6.05 -24.51 -17.43
CA VAL A 226 -5.03 -24.04 -16.48
C VAL A 226 -5.71 -23.59 -15.20
N GLU A 227 -5.49 -24.36 -14.14
CA GLU A 227 -5.97 -24.04 -12.79
C GLU A 227 -5.13 -22.90 -12.19
N ILE A 228 -5.73 -21.73 -12.00
CA ILE A 228 -5.08 -20.58 -11.35
C ILE A 228 -5.56 -20.52 -9.89
N PRO A 229 -4.65 -20.62 -8.89
CA PRO A 229 -4.97 -20.44 -7.49
C PRO A 229 -5.67 -19.10 -7.21
N GLY A 230 -6.67 -19.09 -6.33
CA GLY A 230 -7.45 -17.90 -5.98
C GLY A 230 -6.57 -16.74 -5.48
N TRP A 231 -5.58 -17.05 -4.65
CA TRP A 231 -4.62 -16.06 -4.14
C TRP A 231 -3.77 -15.41 -5.24
N ILE A 232 -3.46 -16.11 -6.34
CA ILE A 232 -2.76 -15.53 -7.50
C ILE A 232 -3.66 -14.52 -8.21
N LEU A 233 -4.94 -14.84 -8.35
CA LEU A 233 -5.91 -13.91 -8.92
C LEU A 233 -6.05 -12.65 -8.06
N THR A 234 -6.06 -12.80 -6.72
CA THR A 234 -6.06 -11.66 -5.80
C THR A 234 -4.84 -10.76 -5.97
N ILE A 235 -3.64 -11.34 -6.10
CA ILE A 235 -2.41 -10.58 -6.41
C ILE A 235 -2.59 -9.81 -7.72
N GLY A 236 -3.07 -10.47 -8.77
CA GLY A 236 -3.32 -9.85 -10.08
C GLY A 236 -4.27 -8.65 -9.98
N VAL A 237 -5.38 -8.80 -9.26
CA VAL A 237 -6.35 -7.72 -9.02
C VAL A 237 -5.72 -6.54 -8.29
N HIS A 238 -4.95 -6.77 -7.23
CA HIS A 238 -4.31 -5.69 -6.47
C HIS A 238 -3.22 -4.99 -7.26
N LEU A 239 -2.48 -5.69 -8.13
CA LEU A 239 -1.54 -5.08 -9.06
C LEU A 239 -2.26 -4.20 -10.10
N LEU A 240 -3.38 -4.66 -10.65
CA LEU A 240 -4.20 -3.87 -11.58
C LEU A 240 -4.78 -2.63 -10.90
N LEU A 241 -5.27 -2.76 -9.67
CA LEU A 241 -5.73 -1.63 -8.85
C LEU A 241 -4.60 -0.63 -8.62
N ALA A 242 -3.42 -1.09 -8.20
CA ALA A 242 -2.26 -0.23 -8.02
C ALA A 242 -1.90 0.51 -9.32
N GLY A 243 -1.89 -0.18 -10.47
CA GLY A 243 -1.64 0.41 -11.78
C GLY A 243 -2.68 1.48 -12.17
N LEU A 244 -3.97 1.18 -11.97
CA LEU A 244 -5.06 2.12 -12.24
C LEU A 244 -4.94 3.39 -11.38
N PHE A 245 -4.75 3.24 -10.07
CA PHE A 245 -4.64 4.37 -9.17
C PHE A 245 -3.34 5.16 -9.36
N PHE A 246 -2.25 4.52 -9.79
CA PHE A 246 -1.04 5.21 -10.25
C PHE A 246 -1.33 6.13 -11.45
N ILE A 247 -2.09 5.65 -12.43
CA ILE A 247 -2.48 6.44 -13.61
C ILE A 247 -3.38 7.61 -13.17
N ILE A 248 -4.38 7.37 -12.33
CA ILE A 248 -5.28 8.41 -11.79
C ILE A 248 -4.47 9.49 -11.06
N ALA A 249 -3.56 9.11 -10.16
CA ALA A 249 -2.67 10.02 -9.45
C ALA A 249 -1.87 10.89 -10.42
N THR A 250 -1.27 10.28 -11.44
CA THR A 250 -0.46 10.98 -12.44
C THR A 250 -1.29 11.98 -13.25
N ILE A 251 -2.47 11.58 -13.72
CA ILE A 251 -3.40 12.45 -14.45
C ILE A 251 -3.81 13.64 -13.57
N ARG A 252 -4.14 13.39 -12.30
CA ARG A 252 -4.56 14.43 -11.36
C ARG A 252 -3.46 15.46 -11.12
N VAL A 253 -2.22 15.03 -10.84
CA VAL A 253 -1.08 15.92 -10.62
C VAL A 253 -0.79 16.76 -11.88
N ARG A 254 -0.81 16.14 -13.07
CA ARG A 254 -0.66 16.87 -14.35
C ARG A 254 -1.74 17.91 -14.56
N TRP A 255 -3.00 17.58 -14.24
CA TRP A 255 -4.12 18.51 -14.37
C TRP A 255 -3.98 19.70 -13.42
N ILE A 256 -3.61 19.47 -12.15
CA ILE A 256 -3.38 20.53 -11.16
C ILE A 256 -2.31 21.50 -11.66
N ARG A 257 -1.18 20.96 -12.15
CA ARG A 257 -0.08 21.77 -12.68
C ARG A 257 -0.52 22.65 -13.86
N ARG A 258 -1.15 22.06 -14.89
CA ARG A 258 -1.63 22.81 -16.07
C ARG A 258 -2.59 23.93 -15.68
N ARG A 259 -3.52 23.65 -14.75
CA ARG A 259 -4.47 24.66 -14.27
C ARG A 259 -3.78 25.78 -13.50
N ALA A 260 -2.73 25.48 -12.76
CA ALA A 260 -1.97 26.47 -12.02
C ALA A 260 -1.14 27.37 -12.96
N GLU A 261 -0.53 26.80 -14.00
CA GLU A 261 0.17 27.53 -15.07
C GLU A 261 -0.77 28.49 -15.82
N GLN A 262 -1.96 28.01 -16.22
CA GLN A 262 -2.98 28.84 -16.88
C GLN A 262 -3.43 30.03 -16.03
N LEU A 263 -3.65 29.82 -14.73
CA LEU A 263 -4.04 30.89 -13.81
C LEU A 263 -2.90 31.90 -13.58
N GLY A 264 -1.65 31.44 -13.55
CA GLY A 264 -0.49 32.33 -13.45
C GLY A 264 -0.36 33.25 -14.67
N LEU A 265 -0.58 32.72 -15.88
CA LEU A 265 -0.57 33.50 -17.12
C LEU A 265 -1.68 34.54 -17.17
N ALA A 266 -2.91 34.16 -16.78
CA ALA A 266 -4.05 35.09 -16.75
C ALA A 266 -3.81 36.29 -15.82
N MET A 267 -3.20 36.06 -14.65
CA MET A 267 -2.85 37.13 -13.70
C MET A 267 -1.72 38.04 -14.21
N GLN A 268 -0.81 37.52 -15.04
CA GLN A 268 0.24 38.34 -15.67
C GLN A 268 -0.35 39.22 -16.79
N GLU A 269 -1.27 38.69 -17.59
CA GLU A 269 -1.96 39.47 -18.64
C GLU A 269 -2.80 40.61 -18.05
N GLU A 270 -3.49 40.37 -16.92
CA GLU A 270 -4.27 41.40 -16.22
C GLU A 270 -3.38 42.53 -15.65
N ASN A 271 -2.21 42.17 -15.08
CA ASN A 271 -1.24 43.16 -14.56
C ASN A 271 -0.52 43.94 -15.67
N HIS A 272 -0.33 43.36 -16.86
CA HIS A 272 0.27 44.06 -18.00
C HIS A 272 -0.76 44.88 -18.82
N GLY A 273 -2.03 44.46 -18.84
CA GLY A 273 -3.12 45.19 -19.50
C GLY A 273 -3.61 46.42 -18.71
N GLY A 274 -3.39 46.47 -17.39
CA GLY A 274 -3.78 47.60 -16.54
C GLY A 274 -2.83 48.82 -16.56
N LEU A 275 -1.71 48.77 -17.29
CA LEU A 275 -0.72 49.84 -17.41
C LEU A 275 -0.79 50.60 -18.74
N SER A 276 -1.96 50.64 -19.39
CA SER A 276 -2.18 51.59 -20.48
C SER A 276 -2.36 53.00 -19.88
N PRO A 277 -1.44 53.95 -20.13
CA PRO A 277 -1.64 55.32 -19.69
C PRO A 277 -2.73 55.94 -20.56
N SER A 278 -3.89 56.20 -19.95
CA SER A 278 -4.89 57.14 -20.47
C SER A 278 -4.40 58.58 -20.33
#